data_AF-A0A2T3Z9J1-F1
#
_entry.id   AF-A0A2T3Z9J1-F1
#
_cell.length_a   1.000
_cell.length_b   1.000
_cell.length_c   1.000
_cell.angle_alpha   90.00
_cell.angle_beta   90.00
_cell.angle_gamma   90.00
#
_symmetry.space_group_name_H-M   'P 1'
#
loop_
_entity.id
_entity.type
_entity.pdbx_description
1 polymer ?
#
loop_
_entity_poly.entity_id
_entity_poly.type
_entity_poly.pdbx_seq_one_letter_code
_entity_poly.pdbx_strand_id
1 'polypeptide(L)'
;MLSTRRKSCAACVAGKRRCDLDLPTCARCRRVKKKCVYPWMTIGNADQIIDLDSPSTTAQDGIVYDMSGMWTASGSNSSNSDDGNMNTVSGYLSPDPSLTVPTPLIPGLLSQLDEYISKNQDQTVLSLGPSPRLIHTLSSGQQSPAADYSTPEFVYFDISNTPPTIGAVFQSRTEYAASLLATQPQMLAMTGHNCFIHHTQVSSSEVLQEALAASALHCMRNTANAALVRGEVAKRVVRLIGSIRHAITSASDDAASGGGGGRELDLLPVLQALVVYQCIRYFARDDISERMRAERDEAIVQSLLAALYPRLRSFSKHIDSWDTWIYYESMRRTILTAEILAGTYTFLKQGWDQVEGRTLQLQFTAQVALWVAKSAVEWEAMWTRGPKLEVTMRSWNEDIREALPEDLDDLGHVLWALHHGLDLMENWLGGKPEQARWGLQPAMGGWS
;
A
#
# COMPACT_ATOMS: atom_id res chain seq x y z
N MET A 1 9.35 -13.95 29.29
CA MET A 1 9.41 -12.47 29.39
C MET A 1 10.72 -11.98 28.79
N LEU A 2 10.74 -11.68 27.48
CA LEU A 2 11.89 -11.11 26.79
C LEU A 2 11.76 -9.58 26.79
N SER A 3 12.76 -8.91 27.35
CA SER A 3 12.83 -7.44 27.49
C SER A 3 12.54 -6.72 26.16
N THR A 4 11.49 -5.91 26.13
CA THR A 4 11.04 -5.06 25.00
C THR A 4 11.98 -3.87 24.71
N ARG A 5 13.17 -3.84 25.31
CA ARG A 5 14.13 -2.75 25.13
C ARG A 5 14.95 -2.99 23.85
N ARG A 6 14.55 -2.35 22.75
CA ARG A 6 15.36 -2.29 21.51
C ARG A 6 16.78 -1.78 21.86
N LYS A 7 17.79 -2.60 21.58
CA LYS A 7 19.22 -2.31 21.87
C LYS A 7 19.82 -1.43 20.77
N SER A 8 20.74 -0.54 21.14
CA SER A 8 21.51 0.31 20.21
C SER A 8 22.21 -0.50 19.11
N CYS A 9 22.41 0.07 17.92
CA CYS A 9 23.14 -0.62 16.85
C CYS A 9 24.61 -0.89 17.24
N ALA A 10 25.20 -1.93 16.68
CA ALA A 10 26.56 -2.39 16.98
C ALA A 10 27.61 -1.28 16.78
N ALA A 11 27.48 -0.46 15.73
CA ALA A 11 28.38 0.66 15.47
C ALA A 11 28.26 1.81 16.49
N CYS A 12 27.09 2.03 17.08
CA CYS A 12 26.92 3.00 18.15
C CYS A 12 27.39 2.47 19.50
N VAL A 13 27.16 1.18 19.77
CA VAL A 13 27.70 0.49 20.95
C VAL A 13 29.22 0.49 20.93
N ALA A 14 29.85 0.05 19.84
CA ALA A 14 31.30 0.05 19.67
C ALA A 14 31.89 1.46 19.76
N GLY A 15 31.18 2.46 19.25
CA GLY A 15 31.58 3.87 19.34
C GLY A 15 31.29 4.54 20.69
N LYS A 16 30.70 3.84 21.67
CA LYS A 16 30.21 4.39 22.94
C LYS A 16 29.37 5.66 22.77
N ARG A 17 28.52 5.71 21.73
CA ARG A 17 27.63 6.84 21.46
C ARG A 17 26.17 6.42 21.58
N ARG A 18 25.30 7.40 21.85
CA ARG A 18 23.85 7.21 21.81
C ARG A 18 23.42 6.88 20.37
N CYS A 19 22.74 5.75 20.22
CA CYS A 19 22.03 5.39 19.01
C CYS A 19 20.64 6.02 19.07
N ASP A 20 20.21 6.67 17.99
CA ASP A 20 18.82 7.15 17.83
C ASP A 20 17.85 6.02 17.49
N LEU A 21 18.37 4.81 17.23
CA LEU A 21 17.61 3.62 16.86
C LEU A 21 16.87 3.77 15.50
N ASP A 22 17.27 4.72 14.63
CA ASP A 22 16.65 4.83 13.31
C ASP A 22 16.93 3.58 12.46
N LEU A 23 15.91 3.14 11.72
CA LEU A 23 15.98 2.02 10.78
C LEU A 23 15.96 2.53 9.33
N PRO A 24 16.61 1.82 8.38
CA PRO A 24 17.53 0.70 8.59
C PRO A 24 18.89 1.16 9.18
N THR A 25 19.20 2.46 9.09
CA THR A 25 20.43 3.07 9.60
C THR A 25 20.17 4.25 10.52
N CYS A 26 20.79 4.23 11.71
CA CYS A 26 20.75 5.29 12.71
C CYS A 26 21.28 6.63 12.11
N ALA A 27 20.74 7.80 12.43
CA ALA A 27 21.15 9.07 11.80
C ALA A 27 22.65 9.37 11.96
N ARG A 28 23.25 8.93 13.08
CA ARG A 28 24.70 8.97 13.24
C ARG A 28 25.42 8.08 12.23
N CYS A 29 25.04 6.81 12.12
CA CYS A 29 25.68 5.89 11.17
C CYS A 29 25.47 6.33 9.73
N ARG A 30 24.33 6.94 9.42
CA ARG A 30 24.03 7.56 8.12
C ARG A 30 24.99 8.72 7.81
N ARG A 31 25.14 9.67 8.74
CA ARG A 31 26.03 10.82 8.59
C ARG A 31 27.51 10.43 8.51
N VAL A 32 27.92 9.43 9.28
CA VAL A 32 29.32 8.96 9.33
C VAL A 32 29.57 7.82 8.33
N LYS A 33 28.56 7.45 7.52
CA LYS A 33 28.59 6.35 6.54
C LYS A 33 29.15 5.03 7.13
N LYS A 34 28.73 4.66 8.34
CA LYS A 34 29.13 3.41 9.01
C LYS A 34 28.05 2.33 8.89
N LYS A 35 28.47 1.07 8.75
CA LYS A 35 27.57 -0.09 8.74
C LYS A 35 26.75 -0.15 10.05
N CYS A 36 25.44 0.05 9.94
CA CYS A 36 24.54 0.10 11.07
C CYS A 36 23.80 -1.23 11.18
N VAL A 37 24.24 -2.10 12.10
CA VAL A 37 23.60 -3.41 12.32
C VAL A 37 22.98 -3.40 13.70
N TYR A 38 21.68 -3.65 13.79
CA TYR A 38 21.02 -3.81 15.07
C TYR A 38 21.16 -5.25 15.58
N PRO A 39 21.33 -5.49 16.90
CA PRO A 39 21.55 -6.83 17.43
C PRO A 39 20.47 -7.84 17.03
N TRP A 40 19.22 -7.39 16.90
CA TRP A 40 18.08 -8.22 16.48
C TRP A 40 18.04 -8.50 14.97
N MET A 41 18.75 -7.72 14.14
CA MET A 41 18.95 -8.02 12.71
C MET A 41 19.96 -9.16 12.49
N THR A 42 20.82 -9.44 13.48
CA THR A 42 21.83 -10.52 13.43
C THR A 42 21.33 -11.86 13.97
N ILE A 43 20.14 -11.93 14.56
CA ILE A 43 19.64 -13.16 15.21
C ILE A 43 19.27 -14.26 14.19
N GLY A 44 19.25 -13.95 12.89
CA GLY A 44 19.10 -14.95 11.82
C GLY A 44 20.38 -15.70 11.41
N ASN A 45 21.57 -15.29 11.89
CA ASN A 45 22.86 -15.90 11.53
C ASN A 45 23.67 -16.29 12.79
N ALA A 46 23.06 -17.05 13.69
CA ALA A 46 23.72 -17.58 14.87
C ALA A 46 23.68 -19.10 14.87
N ASP A 47 24.34 -19.69 13.88
CA ASP A 47 25.17 -20.87 14.12
C ASP A 47 26.51 -20.63 13.42
N GLN A 48 27.60 -20.88 14.15
CA GLN A 48 29.01 -20.77 13.75
C GLN A 48 29.68 -19.40 13.91
N ILE A 49 30.09 -19.07 15.15
CA ILE A 49 31.45 -18.55 15.41
C ILE A 49 31.92 -19.11 16.77
N ILE A 50 32.61 -20.26 16.75
CA ILE A 50 33.71 -20.57 17.68
C ILE A 50 34.84 -21.21 16.86
N ASP A 51 36.03 -20.63 17.04
CA ASP A 51 37.41 -21.05 16.75
C ASP A 51 38.01 -21.00 15.34
N LEU A 52 39.16 -20.32 15.31
CA LEU A 52 40.19 -20.29 14.27
C LEU A 52 41.09 -21.53 14.38
N ASP A 53 41.35 -22.22 13.26
CA ASP A 53 42.72 -22.46 12.75
C ASP A 53 42.70 -23.10 11.33
N SER A 54 43.70 -22.72 10.53
CA SER A 54 44.01 -22.91 9.08
C SER A 54 44.08 -24.37 8.52
N PRO A 55 44.39 -24.63 7.21
CA PRO A 55 43.97 -24.02 5.92
C PRO A 55 43.56 -25.03 4.80
N SER A 56 42.90 -24.48 3.75
CA SER A 56 42.86 -24.88 2.31
C SER A 56 42.61 -26.34 1.86
N THR A 57 41.57 -26.56 1.04
CA THR A 57 41.62 -27.38 -0.21
C THR A 57 40.43 -27.06 -1.13
N THR A 58 40.74 -26.97 -2.43
CA THR A 58 39.95 -26.76 -3.65
C THR A 58 38.82 -27.79 -3.88
N ALA A 59 37.67 -27.39 -4.43
CA ALA A 59 36.92 -28.15 -5.46
C ALA A 59 35.75 -27.32 -6.06
N GLN A 60 35.68 -27.35 -7.38
CA GLN A 60 34.57 -26.91 -8.23
C GLN A 60 33.35 -27.84 -8.07
N ASP A 61 32.13 -27.31 -8.20
CA ASP A 61 31.28 -27.47 -9.39
C ASP A 61 29.85 -27.00 -9.09
N GLY A 62 29.23 -26.41 -10.10
CA GLY A 62 27.85 -25.90 -10.02
C GLY A 62 26.82 -27.01 -10.10
N ILE A 63 25.57 -26.67 -9.76
CA ILE A 63 24.36 -27.29 -10.29
C ILE A 63 23.19 -26.32 -10.05
N VAL A 64 22.54 -25.96 -11.15
CA VAL A 64 21.24 -25.29 -11.25
C VAL A 64 20.16 -26.31 -10.91
N TYR A 65 19.19 -25.97 -10.06
CA TYR A 65 17.94 -26.73 -10.00
C TYR A 65 16.69 -25.84 -10.14
N ASP A 66 16.06 -26.10 -11.28
CA ASP A 66 14.70 -25.86 -11.72
C ASP A 66 13.67 -26.44 -10.72
N MET A 67 12.65 -25.64 -10.37
CA MET A 67 11.55 -26.04 -9.49
C MET A 67 10.25 -26.12 -10.30
N SER A 68 10.21 -27.09 -11.19
CA SER A 68 9.01 -27.48 -11.94
C SER A 68 8.66 -28.93 -11.58
N GLY A 69 7.76 -29.10 -10.61
CA GLY A 69 7.05 -30.37 -10.42
C GLY A 69 7.17 -31.00 -9.04
N MET A 70 6.16 -30.77 -8.21
CA MET A 70 5.66 -31.82 -7.32
C MET A 70 4.14 -31.86 -7.43
N TRP A 71 3.70 -32.77 -8.30
CA TRP A 71 2.33 -33.24 -8.40
C TRP A 71 2.00 -34.20 -7.24
N THR A 72 0.72 -34.20 -6.85
CA THR A 72 -0.12 -35.36 -6.49
C THR A 72 0.45 -36.50 -5.65
N ALA A 73 -0.14 -36.72 -4.47
CA ALA A 73 -0.67 -38.05 -4.08
C ALA A 73 -1.61 -37.93 -2.87
N SER A 74 -2.77 -38.58 -3.00
CA SER A 74 -3.77 -38.84 -1.98
C SER A 74 -3.29 -39.83 -0.90
N GLY A 75 -3.99 -39.86 0.24
CA GLY A 75 -4.26 -41.11 0.97
C GLY A 75 -4.06 -41.06 2.49
N SER A 76 -5.19 -40.90 3.22
CA SER A 76 -5.61 -41.53 4.50
C SER A 76 -4.52 -41.92 5.54
N ASN A 77 -4.64 -41.68 6.85
CA ASN A 77 -5.70 -42.17 7.73
C ASN A 77 -5.50 -41.75 9.22
N SER A 78 -6.62 -41.70 9.95
CA SER A 78 -6.85 -42.04 11.39
C SER A 78 -6.37 -41.16 12.57
N SER A 79 -7.38 -40.53 13.20
CA SER A 79 -7.90 -40.69 14.58
C SER A 79 -7.00 -40.50 15.82
N ASN A 80 -7.40 -39.56 16.70
CA ASN A 80 -7.83 -39.86 18.09
C ASN A 80 -8.56 -38.67 18.74
N SER A 81 -9.49 -39.02 19.63
CA SER A 81 -10.46 -38.20 20.36
C SER A 81 -9.93 -37.64 21.69
N ASP A 82 -10.54 -36.55 22.20
CA ASP A 82 -11.30 -36.55 23.47
C ASP A 82 -11.75 -35.14 23.91
N ASP A 83 -13.07 -35.03 24.11
CA ASP A 83 -13.87 -34.38 25.16
C ASP A 83 -13.47 -33.07 25.87
N GLY A 84 -14.47 -32.20 26.06
CA GLY A 84 -14.47 -31.22 27.16
C GLY A 84 -15.39 -30.01 27.02
N ASN A 85 -16.71 -30.22 26.97
CA ASN A 85 -17.73 -29.16 27.08
C ASN A 85 -17.97 -28.79 28.56
N MET A 86 -18.01 -27.49 28.91
CA MET A 86 -18.84 -26.99 30.02
C MET A 86 -19.17 -25.49 29.88
N ASN A 87 -20.48 -25.23 29.72
CA ASN A 87 -21.15 -23.97 29.99
C ASN A 87 -21.21 -23.69 31.51
N THR A 88 -20.92 -22.46 31.93
CA THR A 88 -21.44 -21.93 33.20
C THR A 88 -21.90 -20.47 33.04
N VAL A 89 -23.19 -20.27 33.35
CA VAL A 89 -23.89 -18.99 33.49
C VAL A 89 -23.64 -18.48 34.92
N SER A 90 -23.35 -17.19 35.08
CA SER A 90 -23.65 -16.47 36.32
C SER A 90 -23.80 -14.97 36.03
N GLY A 91 -24.99 -14.44 36.31
CA GLY A 91 -25.31 -13.02 36.21
C GLY A 91 -25.23 -12.35 37.57
N TYR A 92 -24.74 -11.12 37.61
CA TYR A 92 -25.03 -10.16 38.67
C TYR A 92 -25.17 -8.74 38.09
N LEU A 93 -26.20 -8.06 38.61
CA LEU A 93 -26.71 -6.74 38.26
C LEU A 93 -25.75 -5.60 38.66
N SER A 94 -25.76 -4.54 37.86
CA SER A 94 -25.10 -3.25 38.09
C SER A 94 -25.66 -2.48 39.30
N PRO A 95 -25.00 -1.39 39.72
CA PRO A 95 -25.52 -0.08 39.34
C PRO A 95 -24.46 0.93 38.86
N ASP A 96 -24.89 1.82 37.98
CA ASP A 96 -24.15 2.93 37.35
C ASP A 96 -23.94 4.11 38.32
N PRO A 97 -22.97 5.02 38.07
CA PRO A 97 -23.37 6.30 37.49
C PRO A 97 -22.40 6.85 36.41
N SER A 98 -22.96 7.10 35.23
CA SER A 98 -22.81 8.30 34.39
C SER A 98 -21.42 8.95 34.33
N LEU A 99 -20.50 8.29 33.65
CA LEU A 99 -19.50 8.94 32.81
C LEU A 99 -19.78 8.53 31.36
N THR A 100 -20.54 9.34 30.63
CA THR A 100 -20.70 9.17 29.17
C THR A 100 -19.37 9.48 28.49
N VAL A 101 -18.49 8.48 28.47
CA VAL A 101 -17.38 8.40 27.53
C VAL A 101 -18.02 8.43 26.14
N PRO A 102 -17.69 9.42 25.27
CA PRO A 102 -18.14 9.39 23.90
C PRO A 102 -17.71 8.06 23.29
N THR A 103 -18.65 7.33 22.70
CA THR A 103 -18.33 6.14 21.91
C THR A 103 -17.22 6.50 20.92
N PRO A 104 -16.17 5.66 20.78
CA PRO A 104 -15.12 5.94 19.81
C PRO A 104 -15.77 6.20 18.44
N LEU A 105 -15.28 7.19 17.71
CA LEU A 105 -15.87 7.62 16.43
C LEU A 105 -15.88 6.52 15.34
N ILE A 106 -15.22 5.39 15.59
CA ILE A 106 -14.89 4.36 14.60
C ILE A 106 -15.99 3.29 14.46
N PRO A 107 -16.48 2.62 15.53
CA PRO A 107 -17.47 1.55 15.35
C PRO A 107 -18.74 2.02 14.63
N GLY A 108 -19.21 3.25 14.90
CA GLY A 108 -20.37 3.81 14.20
C GLY A 108 -20.10 4.19 12.74
N LEU A 109 -18.87 4.57 12.39
CA LEU A 109 -18.51 4.83 11.00
C LEU A 109 -18.40 3.53 10.20
N LEU A 110 -17.82 2.48 10.80
CA LEU A 110 -17.70 1.17 10.14
C LEU A 110 -19.08 0.60 9.82
N SER A 111 -20.02 0.63 10.78
CA SER A 111 -21.40 0.18 10.53
C SER A 111 -22.10 0.98 9.44
N GLN A 112 -21.86 2.30 9.38
CA GLN A 112 -22.42 3.16 8.34
C GLN A 112 -21.82 2.90 6.96
N LEU A 113 -20.50 2.64 6.89
CA LEU A 113 -19.83 2.23 5.66
C LEU A 113 -20.36 0.88 5.18
N ASP A 114 -20.50 -0.11 6.06
CA ASP A 114 -21.03 -1.43 5.71
C ASP A 114 -22.47 -1.33 5.16
N GLU A 115 -23.32 -0.52 5.79
CA GLU A 115 -24.68 -0.25 5.31
C GLU A 115 -24.67 0.48 3.96
N TYR A 116 -23.82 1.49 3.79
CA TYR A 116 -23.67 2.22 2.53
C TYR A 116 -23.20 1.30 1.40
N ILE A 117 -22.21 0.43 1.65
CA ILE A 117 -21.70 -0.53 0.67
C ILE A 117 -22.81 -1.48 0.24
N SER A 118 -23.55 -2.05 1.20
CA SER A 118 -24.67 -2.96 0.94
C SER A 118 -25.75 -2.35 0.05
N LYS A 119 -26.08 -1.06 0.26
CA LYS A 119 -27.09 -0.35 -0.54
C LYS A 119 -26.64 0.01 -1.96
N ASN A 120 -25.34 0.18 -2.20
CA ASN A 120 -24.82 0.73 -3.47
C ASN A 120 -24.10 -0.31 -4.35
N GLN A 121 -24.22 -1.61 -4.04
CA GLN A 121 -23.49 -2.68 -4.73
C GLN A 121 -23.94 -2.90 -6.19
N ASP A 122 -25.13 -2.42 -6.60
CA ASP A 122 -25.76 -2.71 -7.89
C ASP A 122 -25.78 -1.55 -8.92
N GLN A 123 -25.12 -0.42 -8.67
CA GLN A 123 -25.20 0.76 -9.55
C GLN A 123 -23.94 0.97 -10.42
N THR A 124 -24.12 1.01 -11.74
CA THR A 124 -23.06 1.33 -12.70
C THR A 124 -22.82 2.85 -12.78
N VAL A 125 -21.56 3.24 -12.61
CA VAL A 125 -21.10 4.62 -12.45
C VAL A 125 -21.37 5.50 -13.69
N LEU A 126 -22.09 6.61 -13.50
CA LEU A 126 -22.00 7.81 -14.35
C LEU A 126 -21.23 8.89 -13.57
N SER A 127 -20.00 9.16 -14.01
CA SER A 127 -19.14 10.19 -13.42
C SER A 127 -19.70 11.59 -13.69
N LEU A 128 -20.04 12.34 -12.64
CA LEU A 128 -20.38 13.76 -12.70
C LEU A 128 -19.19 14.59 -12.18
N GLY A 129 -18.28 14.95 -13.08
CA GLY A 129 -17.32 16.04 -12.86
C GLY A 129 -17.91 17.39 -13.31
N PRO A 130 -17.65 18.51 -12.63
CA PRO A 130 -18.12 19.81 -13.08
C PRO A 130 -17.17 20.38 -14.15
N SER A 131 -17.65 20.58 -15.37
CA SER A 131 -17.07 21.60 -16.25
C SER A 131 -18.14 22.23 -17.14
N PRO A 132 -18.32 23.56 -17.12
CA PRO A 132 -19.27 24.25 -17.97
C PRO A 132 -18.58 24.63 -19.29
N ARG A 133 -18.96 24.00 -20.41
CA ARG A 133 -18.93 24.62 -21.74
C ARG A 133 -19.69 23.80 -22.79
N LEU A 134 -20.91 24.28 -23.08
CA LEU A 134 -21.58 24.36 -24.39
C LEU A 134 -21.33 23.23 -25.39
N ILE A 135 -22.32 22.34 -25.60
CA ILE A 135 -22.62 21.79 -26.93
C ILE A 135 -24.14 21.74 -27.14
N HIS A 136 -24.50 22.17 -28.34
CA HIS A 136 -25.83 22.35 -28.91
C HIS A 136 -26.75 21.13 -28.85
N THR A 137 -28.03 21.45 -28.73
CA THR A 137 -29.20 20.65 -29.09
C THR A 137 -29.01 19.88 -30.41
N LEU A 138 -29.12 18.55 -30.39
CA LEU A 138 -29.57 17.76 -31.53
C LEU A 138 -30.46 16.60 -31.09
N SER A 139 -31.41 16.33 -31.96
CA SER A 139 -32.70 15.68 -31.76
C SER A 139 -32.63 14.16 -31.84
N SER A 140 -33.67 13.55 -31.27
CA SER A 140 -34.06 12.14 -31.27
C SER A 140 -33.81 11.39 -32.59
N GLY A 141 -33.29 10.15 -32.45
CA GLY A 141 -33.59 9.04 -33.35
C GLY A 141 -32.41 8.47 -34.12
N GLN A 142 -31.67 7.52 -33.53
CA GLN A 142 -31.12 6.36 -34.24
C GLN A 142 -30.59 5.31 -33.25
N GLN A 143 -31.12 4.09 -33.37
CA GLN A 143 -30.72 2.91 -32.61
C GLN A 143 -29.24 2.57 -32.90
N SER A 144 -28.46 2.28 -31.85
CA SER A 144 -27.15 1.63 -31.94
C SER A 144 -27.13 0.37 -31.07
N PRO A 145 -26.32 -0.64 -31.45
CA PRO A 145 -26.46 -2.00 -30.96
C PRO A 145 -25.89 -2.16 -29.55
N ALA A 146 -26.42 -3.16 -28.84
CA ALA A 146 -26.16 -3.47 -27.43
C ALA A 146 -24.67 -3.35 -27.05
N ALA A 147 -24.38 -2.47 -26.08
CA ALA A 147 -23.09 -2.44 -25.41
C ALA A 147 -22.93 -3.75 -24.62
N ASP A 148 -21.86 -4.49 -24.91
CA ASP A 148 -21.37 -5.57 -24.07
C ASP A 148 -20.99 -4.99 -22.71
N TYR A 149 -21.89 -5.07 -21.74
CA TYR A 149 -21.58 -4.74 -20.36
C TYR A 149 -20.66 -5.84 -19.81
N SER A 150 -19.36 -5.54 -19.71
CA SER A 150 -18.45 -6.34 -18.89
C SER A 150 -19.01 -6.39 -17.46
N THR A 151 -19.42 -7.57 -17.03
CA THR A 151 -19.87 -7.83 -15.66
C THR A 151 -18.74 -7.49 -14.68
N PRO A 152 -19.02 -6.82 -13.54
CA PRO A 152 -18.02 -6.65 -12.49
C PRO A 152 -17.61 -8.04 -11.99
N GLU A 153 -16.35 -8.40 -12.23
CA GLU A 153 -15.77 -9.65 -11.78
C GLU A 153 -15.61 -9.53 -10.26
N PHE A 154 -16.39 -10.33 -9.52
CA PHE A 154 -16.29 -10.36 -8.06
C PHE A 154 -14.88 -10.81 -7.69
N VAL A 155 -14.07 -9.89 -7.17
CA VAL A 155 -12.71 -10.20 -6.70
C VAL A 155 -12.84 -10.94 -5.37
N TYR A 156 -12.88 -12.27 -5.43
CA TYR A 156 -12.90 -13.11 -4.23
C TYR A 156 -11.46 -13.41 -3.79
N PHE A 157 -11.03 -12.74 -2.72
CA PHE A 157 -9.75 -13.05 -2.08
C PHE A 157 -9.88 -14.33 -1.25
N ASP A 158 -9.36 -15.45 -1.78
CA ASP A 158 -9.13 -16.64 -0.95
C ASP A 158 -7.85 -16.44 -0.13
N ILE A 159 -8.03 -15.92 1.09
CA ILE A 159 -6.94 -15.71 2.06
C ILE A 159 -6.68 -17.00 2.86
N SER A 160 -7.55 -18.02 2.76
CA SER A 160 -7.51 -19.20 3.64
C SER A 160 -6.32 -20.13 3.37
N ASN A 161 -5.75 -20.08 2.17
CA ASN A 161 -4.71 -20.99 1.71
C ASN A 161 -3.37 -20.32 1.39
N THR A 162 -3.23 -18.99 1.53
CA THR A 162 -1.96 -18.31 1.26
C THR A 162 -1.03 -18.41 2.48
N PRO A 163 0.18 -18.99 2.34
CA PRO A 163 1.12 -19.05 3.45
C PRO A 163 1.54 -17.64 3.86
N PRO A 164 1.83 -17.40 5.15
CA PRO A 164 2.34 -16.10 5.58
C PRO A 164 3.70 -15.81 4.95
N THR A 165 3.90 -14.57 4.51
CA THR A 165 5.22 -14.08 4.13
C THR A 165 6.06 -13.97 5.40
N ILE A 166 7.08 -14.80 5.53
CA ILE A 166 7.96 -14.87 6.70
C ILE A 166 9.40 -15.17 6.27
N GLY A 167 10.37 -14.65 7.02
CA GLY A 167 11.77 -15.02 6.87
C GLY A 167 12.68 -13.84 6.52
N ALA A 168 13.97 -14.02 6.78
CA ALA A 168 14.97 -12.95 6.66
C ALA A 168 15.13 -12.42 5.22
N VAL A 169 14.83 -13.24 4.19
CA VAL A 169 14.93 -12.82 2.79
C VAL A 169 13.94 -11.72 2.43
N PHE A 170 12.80 -11.64 3.12
CA PHE A 170 11.78 -10.62 2.91
C PHE A 170 12.08 -9.35 3.70
N GLN A 171 12.88 -9.43 4.77
CA GLN A 171 13.19 -8.26 5.62
C GLN A 171 13.77 -7.10 4.82
N SER A 172 14.80 -7.34 3.99
CA SER A 172 15.44 -6.27 3.20
C SER A 172 14.49 -5.68 2.16
N ARG A 173 13.65 -6.52 1.54
CA ARG A 173 12.64 -6.10 0.55
C ARG A 173 11.56 -5.23 1.20
N THR A 174 11.09 -5.63 2.37
CA THR A 174 10.09 -4.88 3.14
C THR A 174 10.65 -3.56 3.66
N GLU A 175 11.89 -3.54 4.16
CA GLU A 175 12.55 -2.28 4.56
C GLU A 175 12.71 -1.32 3.37
N TYR A 176 13.03 -1.85 2.20
CA TYR A 176 13.09 -1.10 0.96
C TYR A 176 11.72 -0.52 0.57
N ALA A 177 10.67 -1.34 0.53
CA ALA A 177 9.31 -0.88 0.25
C ALA A 177 8.84 0.19 1.25
N ALA A 178 9.10 -0.01 2.56
CA ALA A 178 8.81 0.98 3.58
C ALA A 178 9.52 2.32 3.33
N SER A 179 10.78 2.28 2.87
CA SER A 179 11.53 3.49 2.56
C SER A 179 10.89 4.30 1.42
N LEU A 180 10.34 3.63 0.40
CA LEU A 180 9.65 4.25 -0.73
C LEU A 180 8.22 4.68 -0.40
N LEU A 181 7.50 3.91 0.41
CA LEU A 181 6.18 4.32 0.89
C LEU A 181 6.27 5.57 1.77
N ALA A 182 7.33 5.68 2.58
CA ALA A 182 7.60 6.85 3.41
C ALA A 182 7.92 8.12 2.61
N THR A 183 8.32 8.02 1.33
CA THR A 183 8.57 9.20 0.47
C THR A 183 7.33 9.67 -0.29
N GLN A 184 6.24 8.90 -0.33
CA GLN A 184 5.03 9.27 -1.10
C GLN A 184 4.43 10.63 -0.71
N PRO A 185 4.38 11.03 0.58
CA PRO A 185 3.99 12.40 0.94
C PRO A 185 4.93 13.44 0.36
N GLN A 186 6.25 13.19 0.40
CA GLN A 186 7.22 14.12 -0.19
C GLN A 186 7.06 14.25 -1.71
N MET A 187 6.84 13.13 -2.41
CA MET A 187 6.57 13.14 -3.84
C MET A 187 5.33 13.98 -4.15
N LEU A 188 4.23 13.75 -3.43
CA LEU A 188 3.00 14.51 -3.58
C LEU A 188 3.26 16.01 -3.36
N ALA A 189 3.93 16.39 -2.26
CA ALA A 189 4.22 17.77 -1.92
C ALA A 189 5.08 18.50 -2.97
N MET A 190 6.07 17.81 -3.54
CA MET A 190 7.02 18.42 -4.47
C MET A 190 6.52 18.47 -5.91
N THR A 191 5.64 17.55 -6.30
CA THR A 191 5.30 17.34 -7.72
C THR A 191 3.79 17.38 -8.01
N GLY A 192 2.94 17.39 -6.98
CA GLY A 192 1.48 17.34 -7.14
C GLY A 192 0.93 15.95 -7.52
N HIS A 193 1.76 14.92 -7.51
CA HIS A 193 1.39 13.54 -7.81
C HIS A 193 2.33 12.55 -7.11
N ASN A 194 1.98 11.26 -7.10
CA ASN A 194 2.83 10.19 -6.58
C ASN A 194 2.53 8.87 -7.31
N CYS A 195 2.94 7.71 -6.78
CA CYS A 195 2.78 6.45 -7.52
C CYS A 195 1.32 5.95 -7.66
N PHE A 196 0.37 6.54 -6.92
CA PHE A 196 -1.06 6.16 -6.93
C PHE A 196 -2.04 7.34 -7.08
N ILE A 197 -1.56 8.58 -7.08
CA ILE A 197 -2.32 9.79 -7.38
C ILE A 197 -1.78 10.38 -8.67
N HIS A 198 -2.61 10.45 -9.71
CA HIS A 198 -2.22 11.01 -11.00
C HIS A 198 -2.17 12.54 -10.96
N HIS A 199 -1.32 13.16 -11.79
CA HIS A 199 -1.07 14.62 -11.78
C HIS A 199 -2.30 15.48 -12.10
N THR A 200 -3.30 14.92 -12.78
CA THR A 200 -4.55 15.62 -13.10
C THR A 200 -5.57 15.63 -11.95
N GLN A 201 -5.38 14.82 -10.90
CA GLN A 201 -6.41 14.60 -9.87
C GLN A 201 -6.41 15.63 -8.75
N VAL A 202 -5.23 16.15 -8.38
CA VAL A 202 -5.14 17.02 -7.19
C VAL A 202 -5.89 18.34 -7.38
N SER A 203 -5.82 18.95 -8.56
CA SER A 203 -6.52 20.22 -8.82
C SER A 203 -8.05 20.10 -8.79
N SER A 204 -8.60 18.91 -9.05
CA SER A 204 -10.05 18.68 -9.12
C SER A 204 -10.67 18.17 -7.81
N SER A 205 -9.86 17.91 -6.78
CA SER A 205 -10.34 17.35 -5.51
C SER A 205 -9.82 18.11 -4.29
N GLU A 206 -10.75 18.74 -3.55
CA GLU A 206 -10.43 19.41 -2.28
C GLU A 206 -9.78 18.46 -1.27
N VAL A 207 -10.21 17.18 -1.26
CA VAL A 207 -9.66 16.15 -0.37
C VAL A 207 -8.18 15.90 -0.69
N LEU A 208 -7.81 15.85 -1.97
CA LEU A 208 -6.43 15.68 -2.40
C LEU A 208 -5.60 16.95 -2.22
N GLN A 209 -6.19 18.14 -2.35
CA GLN A 209 -5.53 19.41 -2.03
C GLN A 209 -5.16 19.48 -0.54
N GLU A 210 -6.03 19.01 0.35
CA GLU A 210 -5.73 18.91 1.78
C GLU A 210 -4.61 17.89 2.07
N ALA A 211 -4.60 16.75 1.36
CA ALA A 211 -3.52 15.77 1.46
C ALA A 211 -2.18 16.33 0.95
N LEU A 212 -2.19 17.10 -0.14
CA LEU A 212 -1.03 17.84 -0.65
C LEU A 212 -0.51 18.84 0.40
N ALA A 213 -1.40 19.64 0.99
CA ALA A 213 -1.04 20.62 2.02
C ALA A 213 -0.44 19.96 3.27
N ALA A 214 -1.05 18.87 3.74
CA ALA A 214 -0.52 18.08 4.86
C ALA A 214 0.86 17.50 4.55
N SER A 215 1.06 17.03 3.31
CA SER A 215 2.32 16.48 2.86
C SER A 215 3.42 17.55 2.80
N ALA A 216 3.09 18.76 2.34
CA ALA A 216 4.02 19.90 2.38
C ALA A 216 4.39 20.28 3.81
N LEU A 217 3.42 20.36 4.72
CA LEU A 217 3.67 20.60 6.14
C LEU A 217 4.55 19.50 6.76
N HIS A 218 4.31 18.24 6.40
CA HIS A 218 5.13 17.11 6.82
C HIS A 218 6.59 17.25 6.36
N CYS A 219 6.82 17.67 5.11
CA CYS A 219 8.17 17.91 4.57
C CYS A 219 8.90 19.05 5.28
N MET A 220 8.18 20.06 5.75
CA MET A 220 8.73 21.19 6.51
C MET A 220 8.92 20.89 8.01
N ARG A 221 8.66 19.66 8.45
CA ARG A 221 8.80 19.26 9.86
C ARG A 221 10.26 19.32 10.30
N ASN A 222 10.49 19.95 11.44
CA ASN A 222 11.75 19.99 12.18
C ASN A 222 11.48 19.82 13.69
N THR A 223 12.54 19.82 14.51
CA THR A 223 12.42 19.62 15.96
C THR A 223 11.60 20.71 16.66
N ALA A 224 11.54 21.92 16.12
CA ALA A 224 10.81 23.04 16.73
C ALA A 224 9.31 23.02 16.41
N ASN A 225 8.91 22.61 15.20
CA ASN A 225 7.50 22.62 14.77
C ASN A 225 6.82 21.24 14.77
N ALA A 226 7.52 20.17 15.17
CA ALA A 226 7.02 18.79 15.05
C ALA A 226 5.64 18.57 15.69
N ALA A 227 5.39 19.12 16.88
CA ALA A 227 4.10 18.98 17.55
C ALA A 227 2.96 19.68 16.80
N LEU A 228 3.21 20.87 16.23
CA LEU A 228 2.24 21.61 15.44
C LEU A 228 1.90 20.89 14.14
N VAL A 229 2.92 20.42 13.41
CA VAL A 229 2.73 19.66 12.17
C VAL A 229 1.91 18.40 12.44
N ARG A 230 2.21 17.65 13.50
CA ARG A 230 1.43 16.47 13.90
C ARG A 230 -0.02 16.82 14.23
N GLY A 231 -0.25 17.87 15.03
CA GLY A 231 -1.61 18.31 15.37
C GLY A 231 -2.43 18.66 14.11
N GLU A 232 -1.78 19.27 13.13
CA GLU A 232 -2.43 19.71 11.90
C GLU A 232 -2.70 18.56 10.91
N VAL A 233 -1.82 17.56 10.85
CA VAL A 233 -2.10 16.28 10.14
C VAL A 233 -3.24 15.53 10.81
N ALA A 234 -3.20 15.37 12.15
CA ALA A 234 -4.24 14.66 12.90
C ALA A 234 -5.62 15.31 12.73
N LYS A 235 -5.66 16.66 12.76
CA LYS A 235 -6.89 17.43 12.53
C LYS A 235 -7.49 17.18 11.14
N ARG A 236 -6.65 17.07 10.09
CA ARG A 236 -7.11 16.74 8.73
C ARG A 236 -7.66 15.33 8.63
N VAL A 237 -7.01 14.35 9.25
CA VAL A 237 -7.53 12.97 9.31
C VAL A 237 -8.90 12.94 9.99
N VAL A 238 -9.05 13.59 11.15
CA VAL A 238 -10.33 13.66 11.86
C VAL A 238 -11.42 14.34 11.02
N ARG A 239 -11.08 15.42 10.31
CA ARG A 239 -12.01 16.10 9.39
C ARG A 239 -12.43 15.21 8.23
N LEU A 240 -11.49 14.51 7.60
CA LEU A 240 -11.77 13.58 6.50
C LEU A 240 -12.69 12.45 6.97
N ILE A 241 -12.38 11.81 8.10
CA ILE A 241 -13.22 10.78 8.70
C ILE A 241 -14.62 11.33 9.02
N GLY A 242 -14.70 12.55 9.55
CA GLY A 242 -15.95 13.25 9.82
C GLY A 242 -16.77 13.55 8.57
N SER A 243 -16.13 13.94 7.46
CA SER A 243 -16.80 14.22 6.19
C SER A 243 -17.33 12.97 5.51
N ILE A 244 -16.60 11.84 5.58
CA ILE A 244 -17.10 10.54 5.12
C ILE A 244 -18.41 10.20 5.85
N ARG A 245 -18.40 10.30 7.18
CA ARG A 245 -19.56 10.02 8.03
C ARG A 245 -20.78 10.87 7.67
N HIS A 246 -20.55 12.18 7.53
CA HIS A 246 -21.60 13.12 7.14
C HIS A 246 -22.18 12.76 5.77
N ALA A 247 -21.31 12.48 4.80
CA ALA A 247 -21.73 12.17 3.45
C ALA A 247 -22.55 10.87 3.37
N ILE A 248 -22.16 9.85 4.13
CA ILE A 248 -22.92 8.59 4.24
C ILE A 248 -24.29 8.81 4.89
N THR A 249 -24.34 9.61 5.96
CA THR A 249 -25.59 9.93 6.66
C THR A 249 -26.53 10.68 5.72
N SER A 250 -26.04 11.71 5.02
CA SER A 250 -26.86 12.45 4.06
C SER A 250 -27.34 11.60 2.89
N ALA A 251 -26.49 10.70 2.37
CA ALA A 251 -26.90 9.78 1.30
C ALA A 251 -27.99 8.80 1.74
N SER A 252 -27.98 8.40 3.02
CA SER A 252 -29.00 7.51 3.59
C SER A 252 -30.33 8.24 3.80
N ASP A 253 -30.30 9.50 4.23
CA ASP A 253 -31.48 10.36 4.38
C ASP A 253 -32.13 10.66 3.01
N ASP A 254 -31.32 10.94 1.99
CA ASP A 254 -31.79 11.18 0.61
C ASP A 254 -32.50 9.93 0.05
N ALA A 255 -31.93 8.74 0.26
CA ALA A 255 -32.53 7.47 -0.16
C ALA A 255 -33.88 7.19 0.54
N ALA A 256 -33.99 7.54 1.83
CA ALA A 256 -35.24 7.39 2.59
C ALA A 256 -36.34 8.38 2.15
N SER A 257 -35.95 9.55 1.63
CA SER A 257 -36.87 10.61 1.19
C SER A 257 -37.48 10.40 -0.21
N GLY A 258 -37.14 9.30 -0.90
CA GLY A 258 -37.66 9.01 -2.25
C GLY A 258 -37.08 9.89 -3.36
N GLY A 259 -36.06 10.70 -3.05
CA GLY A 259 -35.29 11.44 -4.05
C GLY A 259 -34.39 10.49 -4.83
N GLY A 260 -34.85 10.03 -6.00
CA GLY A 260 -34.15 9.07 -6.88
C GLY A 260 -32.83 9.54 -7.51
N GLY A 261 -32.10 10.46 -6.87
CA GLY A 261 -30.78 10.94 -7.27
C GLY A 261 -29.79 10.79 -6.13
N GLY A 262 -29.55 9.55 -5.67
CA GLY A 262 -28.52 9.26 -4.67
C GLY A 262 -27.17 9.80 -5.17
N ARG A 263 -26.60 10.77 -4.46
CA ARG A 263 -25.30 11.32 -4.81
C ARG A 263 -24.23 10.29 -4.45
N GLU A 264 -23.84 9.47 -5.41
CA GLU A 264 -22.81 8.43 -5.22
C GLU A 264 -21.52 9.09 -4.72
N LEU A 265 -21.05 8.63 -3.56
CA LEU A 265 -19.84 9.16 -2.96
C LEU A 265 -18.62 8.63 -3.74
N ASP A 266 -17.83 9.54 -4.30
CA ASP A 266 -16.53 9.18 -4.84
C ASP A 266 -15.55 8.90 -3.69
N LEU A 267 -15.32 7.61 -3.43
CA LEU A 267 -14.46 7.11 -2.37
C LEU A 267 -12.99 7.10 -2.76
N LEU A 268 -12.64 7.26 -4.05
CA LEU A 268 -11.27 7.14 -4.51
C LEU A 268 -10.37 8.26 -3.93
N PRO A 269 -10.72 9.57 -4.04
CA PRO A 269 -9.92 10.64 -3.44
C PRO A 269 -9.79 10.52 -1.92
N VAL A 270 -10.82 9.95 -1.27
CA VAL A 270 -10.84 9.69 0.17
C VAL A 270 -9.81 8.64 0.55
N LEU A 271 -9.82 7.48 -0.14
CA LEU A 271 -8.84 6.43 0.10
C LEU A 271 -7.42 6.92 -0.22
N GLN A 272 -7.23 7.62 -1.34
CA GLN A 272 -5.93 8.20 -1.73
C GLN A 272 -5.37 9.11 -0.63
N ALA A 273 -6.17 10.06 -0.13
CA ALA A 273 -5.74 10.93 0.97
C ALA A 273 -5.45 10.15 2.26
N LEU A 274 -6.27 9.16 2.60
CA LEU A 274 -6.06 8.34 3.79
C LEU A 274 -4.77 7.51 3.71
N VAL A 275 -4.45 6.94 2.54
CA VAL A 275 -3.18 6.23 2.29
C VAL A 275 -1.98 7.18 2.45
N VAL A 276 -2.06 8.41 1.95
CA VAL A 276 -1.02 9.43 2.19
C VAL A 276 -0.83 9.70 3.69
N TYR A 277 -1.93 9.86 4.43
CA TYR A 277 -1.85 10.03 5.89
C TYR A 277 -1.29 8.80 6.60
N GLN A 278 -1.61 7.58 6.15
CA GLN A 278 -1.02 6.35 6.69
C GLN A 278 0.49 6.28 6.42
N CYS A 279 0.97 6.68 5.24
CA CYS A 279 2.41 6.79 4.98
C CYS A 279 3.11 7.74 5.98
N ILE A 280 2.49 8.88 6.29
CA ILE A 280 3.02 9.83 7.29
C ILE A 280 3.06 9.18 8.68
N ARG A 281 1.98 8.52 9.09
CA ARG A 281 1.78 8.07 10.49
C ARG A 281 2.47 6.74 10.80
N TYR A 282 2.42 5.76 9.90
CA TYR A 282 3.11 4.47 10.10
C TYR A 282 4.62 4.65 10.21
N PHE A 283 5.19 5.56 9.41
CA PHE A 283 6.63 5.81 9.39
C PHE A 283 7.05 7.05 10.22
N ALA A 284 6.18 7.51 11.14
CA ALA A 284 6.51 8.56 12.09
C ALA A 284 7.64 8.10 13.04
N ARG A 285 8.82 8.72 12.91
CA ARG A 285 10.08 8.25 13.53
C ARG A 285 10.11 8.37 15.05
N ASP A 286 9.55 9.44 15.59
CA ASP A 286 9.65 9.86 16.99
C ASP A 286 8.34 9.78 17.77
N ASP A 287 7.25 9.35 17.14
CA ASP A 287 5.92 9.41 17.74
C ASP A 287 5.18 8.07 17.65
N ILE A 288 5.16 7.34 18.77
CA ILE A 288 4.42 6.09 18.91
C ILE A 288 2.92 6.34 18.87
N SER A 289 2.44 7.51 19.32
CA SER A 289 1.01 7.84 19.30
C SER A 289 0.48 7.97 17.89
N GLU A 290 1.26 8.50 16.95
CA GLU A 290 0.86 8.54 15.53
C GLU A 290 0.71 7.15 14.94
N ARG A 291 1.62 6.22 15.26
CA ARG A 291 1.51 4.82 14.83
C ARG A 291 0.29 4.13 15.45
N MET A 292 0.05 4.32 16.75
CA MET A 292 -1.14 3.76 17.41
C MET A 292 -2.44 4.31 16.78
N ARG A 293 -2.47 5.58 16.37
CA ARG A 293 -3.61 6.17 15.65
C ARG A 293 -3.76 5.58 14.26
N ALA A 294 -2.66 5.39 13.53
CA ALA A 294 -2.67 4.75 12.22
C ALA A 294 -3.22 3.32 12.30
N GLU A 295 -2.74 2.53 13.27
CA GLU A 295 -3.23 1.17 13.54
C GLU A 295 -4.73 1.15 13.88
N ARG A 296 -5.18 2.10 14.70
CA ARG A 296 -6.59 2.24 15.06
C ARG A 296 -7.45 2.59 13.85
N ASP A 297 -6.97 3.50 13.01
CA ASP A 297 -7.70 3.99 11.84
C ASP A 297 -7.58 3.05 10.63
N GLU A 298 -6.77 1.98 10.71
CA GLU A 298 -6.61 0.97 9.66
C GLU A 298 -7.94 0.28 9.33
N ALA A 299 -8.82 0.08 10.31
CA ALA A 299 -10.16 -0.48 10.07
C ALA A 299 -10.97 0.35 9.06
N ILE A 300 -10.77 1.68 9.05
CA ILE A 300 -11.44 2.58 8.09
C ILE A 300 -10.87 2.38 6.68
N VAL A 301 -9.55 2.20 6.56
CA VAL A 301 -8.91 1.87 5.28
C VAL A 301 -9.48 0.56 4.75
N GLN A 302 -9.58 -0.47 5.59
CA GLN A 302 -10.12 -1.77 5.21
C GLN A 302 -11.60 -1.69 4.77
N SER A 303 -12.44 -0.91 5.45
CA SER A 303 -13.82 -0.68 4.99
C SER A 303 -13.89 0.08 3.65
N LEU A 304 -13.02 1.06 3.41
CA LEU A 304 -12.95 1.75 2.12
C LEU A 304 -12.44 0.82 1.00
N LEU A 305 -11.49 -0.05 1.30
CA LEU A 305 -11.04 -1.09 0.37
C LEU A 305 -12.18 -2.05 0.04
N ALA A 306 -12.90 -2.55 1.05
CA ALA A 306 -14.07 -3.40 0.88
C ALA A 306 -15.15 -2.74 -0.02
N ALA A 307 -15.33 -1.42 0.09
CA ALA A 307 -16.25 -0.65 -0.75
C ALA A 307 -15.78 -0.50 -2.20
N LEU A 308 -14.46 -0.41 -2.42
CA LEU A 308 -13.88 -0.17 -3.73
C LEU A 308 -13.54 -1.45 -4.50
N TYR A 309 -13.33 -2.58 -3.82
CA TYR A 309 -13.02 -3.85 -4.47
C TYR A 309 -14.04 -4.27 -5.54
N PRO A 310 -15.37 -4.23 -5.27
CA PRO A 310 -16.37 -4.57 -6.30
C PRO A 310 -16.41 -3.60 -7.48
N ARG A 311 -15.80 -2.42 -7.35
CA ARG A 311 -15.76 -1.37 -8.39
C ARG A 311 -14.54 -1.48 -9.29
N LEU A 312 -13.60 -2.38 -8.96
CA LEU A 312 -12.46 -2.67 -9.82
C LEU A 312 -12.93 -3.22 -11.16
N ARG A 313 -12.25 -2.78 -12.22
CA ARG A 313 -12.45 -3.27 -13.58
C ARG A 313 -11.19 -3.98 -14.04
N SER A 314 -11.39 -5.10 -14.74
CA SER A 314 -10.34 -5.73 -15.53
C SER A 314 -9.86 -4.78 -16.64
N PHE A 315 -8.72 -5.10 -17.24
CA PHE A 315 -8.21 -4.33 -18.37
C PHE A 315 -9.22 -4.32 -19.53
N SER A 316 -9.50 -3.13 -20.06
CA SER A 316 -10.42 -2.96 -21.17
C SER A 316 -9.80 -3.53 -22.44
N LYS A 317 -10.58 -4.28 -23.22
CA LYS A 317 -10.15 -4.77 -24.54
C LYS A 317 -10.04 -3.64 -25.56
N HIS A 318 -10.74 -2.53 -25.30
CA HIS A 318 -10.77 -1.35 -26.15
C HIS A 318 -10.11 -0.18 -25.43
N ILE A 319 -9.69 0.82 -26.21
CA ILE A 319 -9.15 2.05 -25.62
C ILE A 319 -10.29 2.81 -24.95
N ASP A 320 -10.20 2.99 -23.64
CA ASP A 320 -11.12 3.85 -22.90
C ASP A 320 -10.79 5.34 -23.16
N SER A 321 -11.69 6.24 -22.78
CA SER A 321 -11.31 7.66 -22.70
C SER A 321 -10.17 7.84 -21.69
N TRP A 322 -9.28 8.80 -21.92
CA TRP A 322 -8.16 9.05 -21.02
C TRP A 322 -8.61 9.30 -19.57
N ASP A 323 -9.67 10.08 -19.37
CA ASP A 323 -10.21 10.36 -18.03
C ASP A 323 -10.75 9.09 -17.35
N THR A 324 -11.45 8.23 -18.11
CA THR A 324 -11.94 6.94 -17.61
C THR A 324 -10.78 6.04 -17.21
N TRP A 325 -9.76 5.93 -18.07
CA TRP A 325 -8.58 5.11 -17.80
C TRP A 325 -7.85 5.61 -16.56
N ILE A 326 -7.62 6.92 -16.44
CA ILE A 326 -6.97 7.54 -15.27
C ILE A 326 -7.72 7.22 -13.98
N TYR A 327 -9.04 7.32 -13.98
CA TYR A 327 -9.84 7.03 -12.78
C TYR A 327 -9.67 5.57 -12.33
N TYR A 328 -9.86 4.60 -13.23
CA TYR A 328 -9.75 3.18 -12.88
C TYR A 328 -8.31 2.74 -12.59
N GLU A 329 -7.34 3.28 -13.30
CA GLU A 329 -5.93 3.00 -13.04
C GLU A 329 -5.47 3.58 -11.70
N SER A 330 -5.90 4.80 -11.36
CA SER A 330 -5.66 5.39 -10.04
C SER A 330 -6.32 4.56 -8.93
N MET A 331 -7.52 4.02 -9.16
CA MET A 331 -8.19 3.12 -8.22
C MET A 331 -7.39 1.84 -7.98
N ARG A 332 -6.97 1.16 -9.06
CA ARG A 332 -6.12 -0.03 -9.01
C ARG A 332 -4.83 0.22 -8.22
N ARG A 333 -4.11 1.29 -8.56
CA ARG A 333 -2.85 1.69 -7.89
C ARG A 333 -3.04 2.05 -6.43
N THR A 334 -4.12 2.73 -6.09
CA THR A 334 -4.41 3.14 -4.71
C THR A 334 -4.73 1.93 -3.84
N ILE A 335 -5.57 1.02 -4.32
CA ILE A 335 -5.91 -0.23 -3.62
C ILE A 335 -4.64 -1.08 -3.42
N LEU A 336 -3.86 -1.28 -4.48
CA LEU A 336 -2.61 -2.03 -4.41
C LEU A 336 -1.62 -1.40 -3.43
N THR A 337 -1.45 -0.08 -3.47
CA THR A 337 -0.56 0.64 -2.55
C THR A 337 -1.04 0.56 -1.10
N ALA A 338 -2.35 0.64 -0.85
CA ALA A 338 -2.91 0.51 0.49
C ALA A 338 -2.63 -0.88 1.10
N GLU A 339 -2.81 -1.93 0.31
CA GLU A 339 -2.53 -3.30 0.72
C GLU A 339 -1.02 -3.51 0.99
N ILE A 340 -0.16 -3.06 0.07
CA ILE A 340 1.30 -3.14 0.26
C ILE A 340 1.74 -2.35 1.49
N LEU A 341 1.15 -1.18 1.76
CA LEU A 341 1.45 -0.38 2.94
C LEU A 341 1.08 -1.11 4.23
N ALA A 342 -0.12 -1.70 4.29
CA ALA A 342 -0.57 -2.47 5.45
C ALA A 342 0.29 -3.71 5.68
N GLY A 343 0.60 -4.47 4.63
CA GLY A 343 1.48 -5.64 4.69
C GLY A 343 2.90 -5.27 5.14
N THR A 344 3.48 -4.24 4.52
CA THR A 344 4.82 -3.72 4.86
C THR A 344 4.91 -3.33 6.34
N TYR A 345 3.94 -2.56 6.82
CA TYR A 345 3.91 -2.15 8.23
C TYR A 345 3.77 -3.35 9.17
N THR A 346 2.86 -4.26 8.86
CA THR A 346 2.60 -5.48 9.65
C THR A 346 3.86 -6.33 9.75
N PHE A 347 4.50 -6.62 8.62
CA PHE A 347 5.75 -7.39 8.57
C PHE A 347 6.85 -6.71 9.39
N LEU A 348 7.07 -5.40 9.26
CA LEU A 348 8.08 -4.70 10.07
C LEU A 348 7.77 -4.68 11.57
N LYS A 349 6.49 -4.75 11.95
CA LYS A 349 6.06 -4.77 13.35
C LYS A 349 6.28 -6.14 14.00
N GLN A 350 5.93 -7.23 13.31
CA GLN A 350 5.84 -8.56 13.92
C GLN A 350 6.69 -9.66 13.25
N GLY A 351 7.33 -9.36 12.12
CA GLY A 351 8.23 -10.26 11.37
C GLY A 351 7.55 -11.14 10.32
N TRP A 352 6.25 -10.98 10.10
CA TRP A 352 5.46 -11.70 9.10
C TRP A 352 4.18 -10.95 8.76
N ASP A 353 3.63 -11.21 7.57
CA ASP A 353 2.31 -10.72 7.14
C ASP A 353 1.58 -11.77 6.26
N GLN A 354 0.33 -11.47 5.89
CA GLN A 354 -0.53 -12.32 5.06
C GLN A 354 -1.26 -11.47 4.00
N VAL A 355 -0.65 -10.39 3.53
CA VAL A 355 -1.29 -9.50 2.55
C VAL A 355 -1.38 -10.14 1.16
N GLU A 356 -0.51 -11.10 0.89
CA GLU A 356 -0.36 -11.75 -0.42
C GLU A 356 -1.69 -12.31 -0.94
N GLY A 357 -2.52 -12.90 -0.07
CA GLY A 357 -3.85 -13.39 -0.43
C GLY A 357 -4.80 -12.31 -0.98
N ARG A 358 -4.62 -11.04 -0.58
CA ARG A 358 -5.40 -9.90 -1.09
C ARG A 358 -4.75 -9.23 -2.29
N THR A 359 -3.44 -9.35 -2.47
CA THR A 359 -2.75 -8.65 -3.57
C THR A 359 -2.69 -9.47 -4.85
N LEU A 360 -2.67 -10.80 -4.79
CA LEU A 360 -2.44 -11.68 -5.96
C LEU A 360 -3.42 -11.44 -7.13
N GLN A 361 -4.67 -11.07 -6.87
CA GLN A 361 -5.67 -10.82 -7.91
C GLN A 361 -5.67 -9.36 -8.40
N LEU A 362 -4.90 -8.48 -7.76
CA LEU A 362 -4.84 -7.08 -8.15
C LEU A 362 -4.03 -6.90 -9.42
N GLN A 363 -4.44 -5.88 -10.16
CA GLN A 363 -3.90 -5.53 -11.47
C GLN A 363 -3.53 -4.06 -11.49
N PHE A 364 -2.56 -3.67 -12.31
CA PHE A 364 -2.26 -2.28 -12.63
C PHE A 364 -1.43 -2.21 -13.92
N THR A 365 -1.38 -1.05 -14.55
CA THR A 365 -0.50 -0.81 -15.71
C THR A 365 0.84 -0.28 -15.22
N ALA A 366 1.92 -1.04 -15.36
CA ALA A 366 3.26 -0.66 -14.88
C ALA A 366 3.99 0.35 -15.78
N GLN A 367 3.48 0.54 -17.00
CA GLN A 367 4.13 1.35 -18.03
C GLN A 367 4.21 2.84 -17.65
N VAL A 368 5.42 3.35 -17.50
CA VAL A 368 5.66 4.75 -17.11
C VAL A 368 5.07 5.73 -18.13
N ALA A 369 5.22 5.45 -19.42
CA ALA A 369 4.78 6.34 -20.49
C ALA A 369 3.27 6.63 -20.47
N LEU A 370 2.45 5.64 -20.09
CA LEU A 370 1.00 5.84 -19.98
C LEU A 370 0.65 6.64 -18.72
N TRP A 371 1.31 6.34 -17.60
CA TRP A 371 1.03 7.01 -16.33
C TRP A 371 1.48 8.47 -16.29
N VAL A 372 2.55 8.84 -16.99
CA VAL A 372 3.08 10.22 -16.98
C VAL A 372 2.56 11.10 -18.12
N ALA A 373 1.76 10.54 -19.03
CA ALA A 373 1.22 11.28 -20.18
C ALA A 373 0.48 12.55 -19.70
N LYS A 374 0.71 13.67 -20.38
CA LYS A 374 0.19 14.98 -19.97
C LYS A 374 -1.12 15.36 -20.66
N SER A 375 -1.54 14.59 -21.64
CA SER A 375 -2.76 14.81 -22.41
C SER A 375 -3.33 13.51 -22.97
N ALA A 376 -4.61 13.51 -23.30
CA ALA A 376 -5.28 12.37 -23.94
C ALA A 376 -4.62 11.96 -25.25
N VAL A 377 -4.17 12.95 -26.05
CA VAL A 377 -3.51 12.71 -27.34
C VAL A 377 -2.15 12.01 -27.16
N GLU A 378 -1.36 12.45 -26.18
CA GLU A 378 -0.08 11.81 -25.85
C GLU A 378 -0.32 10.39 -25.33
N TRP A 379 -1.29 10.23 -24.43
CA TRP A 379 -1.65 8.93 -23.88
C TRP A 379 -2.08 7.94 -24.95
N GLU A 380 -2.96 8.34 -25.89
CA GLU A 380 -3.42 7.49 -27.01
C GLU A 380 -2.27 7.10 -27.95
N ALA A 381 -1.34 8.03 -28.20
CA ALA A 381 -0.14 7.74 -28.99
C ALA A 381 0.77 6.70 -28.30
N MET A 382 0.94 6.79 -26.98
CA MET A 382 1.72 5.82 -26.21
C MET A 382 1.02 4.47 -26.08
N TRP A 383 -0.32 4.47 -25.92
CA TRP A 383 -1.13 3.25 -25.90
C TRP A 383 -1.02 2.44 -27.20
N THR A 384 -0.93 3.14 -28.33
CA THR A 384 -0.84 2.51 -29.65
C THR A 384 0.56 1.96 -29.96
N ARG A 385 1.62 2.61 -29.45
CA ARG A 385 3.01 2.34 -29.86
C ARG A 385 3.86 1.62 -28.82
N GLY A 386 3.52 1.76 -27.54
CA GLY A 386 4.34 1.27 -26.44
C GLY A 386 4.10 -0.21 -26.08
N PRO A 387 4.99 -0.79 -25.26
CA PRO A 387 4.77 -2.12 -24.71
C PRO A 387 3.55 -2.10 -23.79
N LYS A 388 2.64 -3.07 -23.93
CA LYS A 388 1.49 -3.18 -23.03
C LYS A 388 1.91 -3.89 -21.74
N LEU A 389 2.37 -3.13 -20.76
CA LEU A 389 2.73 -3.64 -19.43
C LEU A 389 1.52 -3.60 -18.49
N GLU A 390 0.48 -4.32 -18.85
CA GLU A 390 -0.68 -4.60 -17.99
C GLU A 390 -0.36 -5.80 -17.10
N VAL A 391 -0.17 -5.58 -15.81
CA VAL A 391 0.39 -6.58 -14.88
C VAL A 391 -0.67 -7.05 -13.91
N THR A 392 -0.77 -8.37 -13.73
CA THR A 392 -1.50 -9.01 -12.63
C THR A 392 -0.50 -9.56 -11.61
N MET A 393 -0.70 -9.30 -10.32
CA MET A 393 0.27 -9.72 -9.28
C MET A 393 0.54 -11.24 -9.30
N ARG A 394 -0.49 -12.06 -9.55
CA ARG A 394 -0.36 -13.52 -9.66
C ARG A 394 0.55 -13.97 -10.81
N SER A 395 0.53 -13.27 -11.95
CA SER A 395 1.33 -13.58 -13.14
C SER A 395 2.51 -12.64 -13.31
N TRP A 396 2.96 -11.98 -12.23
CA TRP A 396 4.02 -10.97 -12.25
C TRP A 396 5.20 -11.34 -13.16
N ASN A 397 5.78 -12.54 -12.95
CA ASN A 397 6.97 -12.99 -13.69
C ASN A 397 6.74 -13.15 -15.20
N GLU A 398 5.52 -13.51 -15.63
CA GLU A 398 5.16 -13.59 -17.04
C GLU A 398 5.01 -12.18 -17.61
N ASP A 399 4.24 -11.34 -16.90
CA ASP A 399 3.82 -10.01 -17.38
C ASP A 399 4.98 -9.02 -17.52
N ILE A 400 6.02 -9.16 -16.69
CA ILE A 400 7.20 -8.26 -16.68
C ILE A 400 8.43 -8.85 -17.38
N ARG A 401 8.35 -10.05 -17.97
CA ARG A 401 9.50 -10.80 -18.50
C ARG A 401 10.36 -9.97 -19.48
N GLU A 402 9.70 -9.27 -20.39
CA GLU A 402 10.35 -8.49 -21.45
C GLU A 402 10.48 -6.99 -21.08
N ALA A 403 10.11 -6.62 -19.86
CA ALA A 403 10.10 -5.22 -19.45
C ALA A 403 11.51 -4.73 -19.09
N LEU A 404 11.88 -3.56 -19.61
CA LEU A 404 13.12 -2.89 -19.25
C LEU A 404 12.91 -1.98 -18.04
N PRO A 405 13.97 -1.65 -17.27
CA PRO A 405 13.85 -0.71 -16.16
C PRO A 405 13.21 0.63 -16.55
N GLU A 406 13.59 1.16 -17.70
CA GLU A 406 13.02 2.41 -18.24
C GLU A 406 11.53 2.34 -18.60
N ASP A 407 10.95 1.15 -18.75
CA ASP A 407 9.53 0.98 -19.05
C ASP A 407 8.66 1.06 -17.79
N LEU A 408 9.22 0.73 -16.62
CA LEU A 408 8.48 0.67 -15.36
C LEU A 408 8.45 2.03 -14.67
N ASP A 409 7.31 2.34 -14.08
CA ASP A 409 7.19 3.50 -13.20
C ASP A 409 7.62 3.19 -11.74
N ASP A 410 7.42 4.17 -10.86
CA ASP A 410 7.83 4.04 -9.47
C ASP A 410 7.15 2.89 -8.72
N LEU A 411 5.87 2.62 -9.00
CA LEU A 411 5.15 1.51 -8.37
C LEU A 411 5.66 0.17 -8.90
N GLY A 412 5.90 0.09 -10.21
CA GLY A 412 6.51 -1.06 -10.86
C GLY A 412 7.85 -1.44 -10.23
N HIS A 413 8.73 -0.47 -9.98
CA HIS A 413 10.03 -0.70 -9.35
C HIS A 413 9.92 -1.22 -7.91
N VAL A 414 8.99 -0.68 -7.11
CA VAL A 414 8.71 -1.17 -5.74
C VAL A 414 8.29 -2.64 -5.78
N LEU A 415 7.34 -2.96 -6.66
CA LEU A 415 6.79 -4.30 -6.80
C LEU A 415 7.83 -5.27 -7.34
N TRP A 416 8.64 -4.85 -8.30
CA TRP A 416 9.74 -5.65 -8.84
C TRP A 416 10.68 -6.09 -7.71
N ALA A 417 11.09 -5.14 -6.86
CA ALA A 417 11.95 -5.39 -5.70
C ALA A 417 11.33 -6.33 -4.67
N LEU A 418 10.02 -6.21 -4.43
CA LEU A 418 9.29 -7.08 -3.51
C LEU A 418 9.25 -8.54 -4.02
N HIS A 419 9.01 -8.74 -5.32
CA HIS A 419 8.94 -10.07 -5.94
C HIS A 419 10.31 -10.73 -6.10
N HIS A 420 11.30 -9.99 -6.60
CA HIS A 420 12.61 -10.57 -6.99
C HIS A 420 13.70 -10.39 -5.93
N GLY A 421 13.61 -9.34 -5.12
CA GLY A 421 14.66 -8.94 -4.18
C GLY A 421 15.64 -7.92 -4.74
N LEU A 422 16.39 -7.31 -3.82
CA LEU A 422 17.26 -6.16 -4.14
C LEU A 422 18.50 -6.54 -4.94
N ASP A 423 19.07 -7.73 -4.70
CA ASP A 423 20.27 -8.19 -5.42
C ASP A 423 19.99 -8.39 -6.91
N LEU A 424 18.83 -8.99 -7.24
CA LEU A 424 18.39 -9.12 -8.63
C LEU A 424 18.05 -7.75 -9.22
N MET A 425 17.52 -6.82 -8.41
CA MET A 425 17.14 -5.48 -8.88
C MET A 425 18.36 -4.67 -9.26
N GLU A 426 19.43 -4.76 -8.48
CA GLU A 426 20.70 -4.10 -8.75
C GLU A 426 21.28 -4.53 -10.10
N ASN A 427 21.23 -5.84 -10.39
CA ASN A 427 21.67 -6.41 -11.65
C ASN A 427 20.75 -6.00 -12.82
N TRP A 428 19.43 -6.03 -12.61
CA TRP A 428 18.45 -5.67 -13.63
C TRP A 428 18.54 -4.19 -14.03
N LEU A 429 18.85 -3.30 -13.08
CA LEU A 429 19.12 -1.87 -13.34
C LEU A 429 20.48 -1.61 -14.01
N GLY A 430 21.35 -2.62 -14.09
CA GLY A 430 22.57 -2.58 -14.90
C GLY A 430 23.64 -1.60 -14.44
N GLY A 431 23.81 -1.34 -13.13
CA GLY A 431 24.91 -0.49 -12.63
C GLY A 431 24.78 1.02 -12.93
N LYS A 432 23.65 1.45 -13.51
CA LYS A 432 23.42 2.83 -13.96
C LYS A 432 23.28 3.82 -12.78
N PRO A 433 23.49 5.13 -12.99
CA PRO A 433 23.30 6.18 -11.96
C PRO A 433 21.90 6.17 -11.32
N GLU A 434 20.91 5.56 -11.96
CA GLU A 434 19.56 5.34 -11.45
C GLU A 434 19.51 4.45 -10.19
N GLN A 435 20.53 3.64 -9.92
CA GLN A 435 20.65 2.91 -8.64
C GLN A 435 20.67 3.84 -7.42
N ALA A 436 21.17 5.08 -7.57
CA ALA A 436 21.18 6.06 -6.49
C ALA A 436 19.76 6.56 -6.17
N ARG A 437 18.88 6.69 -7.18
CA ARG A 437 17.45 7.02 -7.01
C ARG A 437 16.75 5.92 -6.21
N TRP A 438 17.13 4.67 -6.47
CA TRP A 438 16.58 3.49 -5.81
C TRP A 438 17.35 3.07 -4.55
N GLY A 439 18.30 3.86 -4.06
CA GLY A 439 19.01 3.56 -2.80
C GLY A 439 19.82 2.25 -2.80
N LEU A 440 20.17 1.71 -3.98
CA LEU A 440 20.85 0.42 -4.17
C LEU A 440 22.38 0.54 -4.28
N GLN A 441 22.98 1.70 -3.95
CA GLN A 441 24.43 1.84 -4.10
C GLN A 441 25.20 0.88 -3.17
N PRO A 442 26.23 0.17 -3.70
CA PRO A 442 27.20 -0.49 -2.86
C PRO A 442 27.91 0.57 -2.02
N ALA A 443 28.21 0.25 -0.76
CA ALA A 443 29.16 1.03 0.00
C ALA A 443 30.46 1.07 -0.80
N MET A 444 30.76 2.20 -1.48
CA MET A 444 32.01 2.36 -2.20
C MET A 444 33.14 1.92 -1.27
N GLY A 445 33.83 0.84 -1.67
CA GLY A 445 35.00 0.33 -0.98
C GLY A 445 35.93 1.49 -0.69
N GLY A 446 36.50 1.52 0.52
CA GLY A 446 37.48 2.52 0.89
C GLY A 446 38.58 2.56 -0.17
N TRP A 447 38.73 3.69 -0.84
CA TRP A 447 39.92 3.93 -1.65
C TRP A 447 41.06 4.20 -0.67
N SER A 448 42.06 3.31 -0.73
CA SER A 448 43.46 3.39 -0.25
C SER A 448 43.71 3.90 1.17
#